data_AF-A0A4U9D3H1-F1
#
_entry.id   AF-A0A4U9D3H1-F1
#
_cell.length_a   1.000
_cell.length_b   1.000
_cell.length_c   1.000
_cell.angle_alpha   90.00
_cell.angle_beta   90.00
_cell.angle_gamma   90.00
#
_symmetry.space_group_name_H-M   'P 1'
#
loop_
_entity.id
_entity.type
_entity.pdbx_description
1 polymer ?
#
loop_
_entity_poly.entity_id
_entity_poly.type
_entity_poly.pdbx_seq_one_letter_code
_entity_poly.pdbx_strand_id
1 'polypeptide(L)'
;MSKWRALTLQEKAAGIQDVTYQTDQQTLILNTATAYFNVLSAIDTLSYTEAQKQAIYRQLDQTTQRFNVGLVAITDVQNARSQYDSVLANEVTARNNLDNAVESLRQVTGNYYPQLSSLNVDGFKTNKPETVNALLKEAGKPQPLAAAGSPEPGPGA
;
A
#
# COMPACT_ATOMS: atom_id res chain seq x y z
N MET A 1 50.87 -14.77 9.31
CA MET A 1 49.62 -15.56 9.42
C MET A 1 48.40 -14.71 9.80
N SER A 2 48.48 -13.79 10.79
CA SER A 2 47.33 -12.96 11.22
C SER A 2 46.81 -11.95 10.18
N LYS A 3 47.71 -11.31 9.39
CA LYS A 3 47.32 -10.33 8.36
C LYS A 3 46.50 -10.93 7.21
N TRP A 4 46.84 -12.14 6.77
CA TRP A 4 46.11 -12.86 5.72
C TRP A 4 44.72 -13.29 6.19
N ARG A 5 44.59 -13.75 7.44
CA ARG A 5 43.29 -14.08 8.04
C ARG A 5 42.39 -12.85 8.19
N ALA A 6 42.97 -11.70 8.56
CA ALA A 6 42.24 -10.44 8.62
C ALA A 6 41.75 -10.00 7.23
N LEU A 7 42.57 -10.13 6.19
CA LEU A 7 42.19 -9.86 4.81
C LEU A 7 41.01 -10.74 4.36
N THR A 8 41.09 -12.06 4.57
CA THR A 8 40.01 -13.00 4.20
C THR A 8 38.71 -12.72 4.95
N LEU A 9 38.78 -12.26 6.19
CA LEU A 9 37.59 -11.88 6.96
C LEU A 9 36.96 -10.59 6.42
N GLN A 10 37.79 -9.63 6.00
CA GLN A 10 37.32 -8.39 5.42
C GLN A 10 36.71 -8.60 4.02
N GLU A 11 37.25 -9.51 3.22
CA GLU A 11 36.67 -9.94 1.94
C GLU A 11 35.29 -10.59 2.13
N LYS A 12 35.14 -11.47 3.13
CA LYS A 12 33.84 -12.05 3.49
C LYS A 12 32.85 -10.99 3.98
N ALA A 13 33.31 -10.05 4.81
CA ALA A 13 32.47 -8.95 5.28
C ALA A 13 32.00 -8.04 4.13
N ALA A 14 32.87 -7.78 3.14
CA ALA A 14 32.50 -7.06 1.93
C ALA A 14 31.44 -7.82 1.11
N GLY A 15 31.57 -9.15 0.99
CA GLY A 15 30.56 -10.00 0.35
C GLY A 15 29.21 -9.97 1.07
N ILE A 16 29.20 -10.00 2.40
CA ILE A 16 27.96 -9.85 3.19
C ILE A 16 27.34 -8.47 2.97
N GLN A 17 28.14 -7.41 2.95
CA GLN A 17 27.65 -6.05 2.72
C GLN A 17 27.04 -5.87 1.33
N ASP A 18 27.62 -6.51 0.30
CA ASP A 18 27.06 -6.50 -1.06
C ASP A 18 25.68 -7.18 -1.11
N VAL A 19 25.54 -8.32 -0.43
CA VAL A 19 24.26 -9.03 -0.29
C VAL A 19 23.21 -8.18 0.44
N THR A 20 23.60 -7.50 1.51
CA THR A 20 22.72 -6.55 2.21
C THR A 20 22.28 -5.43 1.29
N TYR A 21 23.21 -4.85 0.52
CA TYR A 21 22.89 -3.79 -0.45
C TYR A 21 21.88 -4.26 -1.52
N GLN A 22 22.06 -5.46 -2.08
CA GLN A 22 21.11 -6.04 -3.03
C GLN A 22 19.72 -6.26 -2.40
N THR A 23 19.67 -6.66 -1.13
CA THR A 23 18.42 -6.82 -0.37
C THR A 23 17.73 -5.47 -0.15
N ASP A 24 18.48 -4.44 0.19
CA ASP A 24 17.96 -3.08 0.39
C ASP A 24 17.42 -2.50 -0.92
N GLN A 25 18.07 -2.77 -2.06
CA GLN A 25 17.56 -2.39 -3.38
C GLN A 25 16.20 -3.02 -3.68
N GLN A 26 16.04 -4.33 -3.44
CA GLN A 26 14.77 -5.02 -3.66
C GLN A 26 13.67 -4.51 -2.70
N THR A 27 14.05 -4.23 -1.46
CA THR A 27 13.17 -3.63 -0.45
C THR A 27 12.70 -2.25 -0.88
N LEU A 28 13.58 -1.42 -1.43
CA LEU A 28 13.21 -0.10 -1.94
C LEU A 28 12.21 -0.19 -3.11
N ILE A 29 12.43 -1.12 -4.05
CA ILE A 29 11.51 -1.36 -5.16
C ILE A 29 10.11 -1.74 -4.63
N LEU A 30 10.06 -2.69 -3.70
CA LEU A 30 8.81 -3.16 -3.10
C LEU A 30 8.08 -2.05 -2.34
N ASN A 31 8.82 -1.30 -1.50
CA ASN A 31 8.27 -0.21 -0.69
C ASN A 31 7.73 0.91 -1.57
N THR A 32 8.43 1.26 -2.65
CA THR A 32 8.00 2.29 -3.59
C THR A 32 6.73 1.88 -4.32
N ALA A 33 6.67 0.65 -4.84
CA ALA A 33 5.48 0.12 -5.50
C ALA A 33 4.28 0.04 -4.54
N THR A 34 4.51 -0.42 -3.32
CA THR A 34 3.46 -0.53 -2.29
C THR A 34 2.91 0.85 -1.92
N ALA A 35 3.79 1.83 -1.65
CA ALA A 35 3.37 3.19 -1.35
C ALA A 35 2.58 3.82 -2.51
N TYR A 36 3.01 3.59 -3.75
CA TYR A 36 2.31 4.06 -4.95
C TYR A 36 0.86 3.53 -5.02
N PHE A 37 0.68 2.22 -4.88
CA PHE A 37 -0.66 1.62 -4.91
C PHE A 37 -1.52 1.99 -3.70
N ASN A 38 -0.92 2.21 -2.53
CA ASN A 38 -1.64 2.71 -1.36
C ASN A 38 -2.23 4.10 -1.61
N VAL A 39 -1.49 5.00 -2.27
CA VAL A 39 -2.02 6.32 -2.65
C VAL A 39 -3.18 6.19 -3.63
N LEU A 40 -3.03 5.36 -4.68
CA LEU A 40 -4.12 5.12 -5.63
C LEU A 40 -5.38 4.58 -4.95
N SER A 41 -5.23 3.61 -4.05
CA SER A 41 -6.34 3.06 -3.27
C SER A 41 -7.02 4.11 -2.38
N ALA A 42 -6.24 5.03 -1.79
CA ALA A 42 -6.78 6.12 -0.99
C ALA A 42 -7.54 7.16 -1.85
N ILE A 43 -7.07 7.44 -3.07
CA ILE A 43 -7.78 8.29 -4.05
C ILE A 43 -9.13 7.66 -4.40
N ASP A 44 -9.16 6.38 -4.71
CA ASP A 44 -10.40 5.66 -5.06
C ASP A 44 -11.37 5.63 -3.88
N THR A 45 -10.86 5.41 -2.66
CA THR A 45 -11.67 5.43 -1.43
C THR A 45 -12.31 6.80 -1.20
N LEU A 46 -11.56 7.89 -1.40
CA LEU A 46 -12.09 9.25 -1.29
C LEU A 46 -13.16 9.50 -2.35
N SER A 47 -12.89 9.15 -3.61
CA SER A 47 -13.85 9.32 -4.71
C SER A 47 -15.15 8.54 -4.46
N TYR A 48 -15.06 7.31 -3.98
CA TYR A 48 -16.23 6.51 -3.59
C TYR A 48 -17.02 7.17 -2.45
N THR A 49 -16.32 7.70 -1.44
CA THR A 49 -16.94 8.38 -0.30
C THR A 49 -17.67 9.65 -0.74
N GLU A 50 -17.08 10.43 -1.66
CA GLU A 50 -17.72 11.62 -2.25
C GLU A 50 -18.97 11.25 -3.07
N ALA A 51 -18.91 10.18 -3.86
CA ALA A 51 -20.07 9.67 -4.60
C ALA A 51 -21.18 9.19 -3.64
N GLN A 52 -20.82 8.50 -2.56
CA GLN A 52 -21.75 8.08 -1.51
C GLN A 52 -22.39 9.28 -0.81
N LYS A 53 -21.61 10.33 -0.51
CA LYS A 53 -22.12 11.59 0.06
C LYS A 53 -23.19 12.20 -0.83
N GLN A 54 -22.94 12.29 -2.14
CA GLN A 54 -23.91 12.82 -3.10
C GLN A 54 -25.17 11.96 -3.19
N ALA A 55 -25.05 10.63 -3.13
CA ALA A 55 -26.19 9.74 -3.15
C ALA A 55 -27.08 9.92 -1.91
N ILE A 56 -26.49 9.97 -0.72
CA ILE A 56 -27.21 10.18 0.54
C ILE A 56 -27.81 11.59 0.59
N TYR A 57 -27.11 12.60 0.07
CA TYR A 57 -27.66 13.96 -0.03
C TYR A 57 -28.95 13.99 -0.85
N ARG A 58 -28.98 13.33 -2.01
CA ARG A 58 -30.21 13.21 -2.83
C ARG A 58 -31.33 12.51 -2.07
N GLN A 59 -31.02 11.48 -1.28
CA GLN A 59 -32.00 10.77 -0.47
C GLN A 59 -32.54 11.65 0.67
N LEU A 60 -31.67 12.43 1.32
CA LEU A 60 -32.04 13.40 2.34
C LEU A 60 -32.99 14.45 1.75
N ASP A 61 -32.62 15.07 0.62
CA ASP A 61 -33.46 16.09 -0.05
C ASP A 61 -34.84 15.53 -0.43
N GLN A 62 -34.89 14.34 -1.03
CA GLN A 62 -36.16 13.68 -1.35
C GLN A 62 -37.01 13.43 -0.10
N THR A 63 -36.40 12.97 0.99
CA THR A 63 -37.11 12.70 2.25
C THR A 63 -37.62 13.99 2.88
N THR A 64 -36.83 15.07 2.85
CA THR A 64 -37.23 16.40 3.30
C THR A 64 -38.41 16.95 2.50
N GLN A 65 -38.41 16.81 1.17
CA GLN A 65 -39.54 17.23 0.34
C GLN A 65 -40.80 16.45 0.67
N ARG A 66 -40.70 15.12 0.83
CA ARG A 66 -41.83 14.27 1.26
C ARG A 66 -42.36 14.65 2.64
N PHE A 67 -41.48 15.04 3.57
CA PHE A 67 -41.88 15.50 4.89
C PHE A 67 -42.65 16.83 4.80
N ASN A 68 -42.19 17.77 3.97
CA ASN A 68 -42.84 19.06 3.78
C ASN A 68 -44.28 18.93 3.24
N VAL A 69 -44.57 17.88 2.48
CA VAL A 69 -45.93 17.55 2.00
C VAL A 69 -46.67 16.52 2.88
N GLY A 70 -46.10 16.13 4.03
CA GLY A 70 -46.73 15.24 5.00
C GLY A 70 -46.76 13.74 4.64
N LEU A 71 -45.93 13.30 3.68
CA LEU A 71 -45.90 11.90 3.21
C LEU A 71 -44.99 10.98 4.05
N VAL A 72 -44.12 11.53 4.89
CA VAL A 72 -43.19 10.79 5.77
C VAL A 72 -43.08 11.49 7.12
N ALA A 73 -42.59 10.77 8.15
CA ALA A 73 -42.43 11.33 9.48
C ALA A 73 -41.13 12.14 9.60
N ILE A 74 -41.07 13.08 10.56
CA ILE A 74 -39.85 13.87 10.84
C ILE A 74 -38.67 12.98 11.24
N THR A 75 -38.93 11.81 11.83
CA THR A 75 -37.92 10.82 12.21
C THR A 75 -37.14 10.30 11.00
N ASP A 76 -37.79 10.18 9.83
CA ASP A 76 -37.12 9.72 8.60
C ASP A 76 -36.11 10.75 8.10
N VAL A 77 -36.45 12.04 8.20
CA VAL A 77 -35.55 13.15 7.86
C VAL A 77 -34.35 13.17 8.82
N GLN A 78 -34.58 12.99 10.12
CA GLN A 78 -33.51 12.94 11.12
C GLN A 78 -32.59 11.74 10.88
N ASN A 79 -33.12 10.57 10.53
CA ASN A 79 -32.32 9.39 10.19
C ASN A 79 -31.47 9.63 8.93
N ALA A 80 -32.05 10.18 7.87
CA ALA A 80 -31.31 10.52 6.65
C ALA A 80 -30.23 11.57 6.92
N ARG A 81 -30.50 12.55 7.80
CA ARG A 81 -29.51 13.56 8.19
C ARG A 81 -28.35 12.95 8.96
N SER A 82 -28.62 12.07 9.93
CA SER A 82 -27.59 11.35 10.67
C SER A 82 -26.68 10.51 9.76
N GLN A 83 -27.26 9.88 8.72
CA GLN A 83 -26.47 9.14 7.73
C GLN A 83 -25.59 10.09 6.89
N TYR A 84 -26.12 11.24 6.48
CA TYR A 84 -25.34 12.23 5.75
C TYR A 84 -24.17 12.77 6.59
N ASP A 85 -24.42 13.11 7.85
CA ASP A 85 -23.39 13.60 8.77
C ASP A 85 -22.32 12.51 9.05
N SER A 86 -22.72 11.23 9.09
CA SER A 86 -21.77 10.11 9.20
C SER A 86 -20.85 10.01 7.97
N VAL A 87 -21.39 10.22 6.76
CA VAL A 87 -20.57 10.20 5.55
C VAL A 87 -19.68 11.43 5.41
N LEU A 88 -20.08 12.59 5.93
CA LEU A 88 -19.20 13.75 6.05
C LEU A 88 -17.98 13.44 6.93
N ALA A 89 -18.17 12.75 8.06
CA ALA A 89 -17.05 12.33 8.90
C ALA A 89 -16.13 11.33 8.19
N ASN A 90 -16.71 10.40 7.42
CA ASN A 90 -15.94 9.45 6.62
C ASN A 90 -15.13 10.16 5.52
N GLU A 91 -15.67 11.19 4.88
CA GLU A 91 -14.95 11.98 3.87
C GLU A 91 -13.70 12.64 4.46
N VAL A 92 -13.83 13.25 5.65
CA VAL A 92 -12.68 13.85 6.34
C VAL A 92 -11.61 12.80 6.64
N THR A 93 -12.02 11.62 7.11
CA THR A 93 -11.11 10.52 7.41
C THR A 93 -10.44 9.99 6.14
N ALA A 94 -11.19 9.82 5.04
CA ALA A 94 -10.68 9.39 3.75
C ALA A 94 -9.66 10.39 3.19
N ARG A 95 -9.91 11.69 3.33
CA ARG A 95 -8.98 12.74 2.93
C ARG A 95 -7.69 12.70 3.74
N ASN A 96 -7.79 12.58 5.06
CA ASN A 96 -6.61 12.44 5.92
C ASN A 96 -5.80 11.18 5.56
N ASN A 97 -6.46 10.07 5.22
CA ASN A 97 -5.80 8.84 4.80
C ASN A 97 -5.06 9.03 3.46
N LEU A 98 -5.65 9.77 2.52
CA LEU A 98 -4.99 10.13 1.27
C LEU A 98 -3.73 10.98 1.53
N ASP A 99 -3.85 12.01 2.37
CA ASP A 99 -2.72 12.88 2.71
C ASP A 99 -1.59 12.08 3.38
N ASN A 100 -1.92 11.19 4.32
CA ASN A 100 -0.96 10.29 4.96
C ASN A 100 -0.29 9.33 3.96
N ALA A 101 -1.04 8.80 2.99
CA ALA A 101 -0.49 7.92 1.97
C ALA A 101 0.49 8.67 1.05
N VAL A 102 0.14 9.90 0.65
CA VAL A 102 1.01 10.77 -0.16
C VAL A 102 2.30 11.09 0.60
N GLU A 103 2.20 11.37 1.90
CA GLU A 103 3.37 11.62 2.74
C GLU A 103 4.26 10.38 2.90
N SER A 104 3.66 9.19 3.03
CA SER A 104 4.40 7.92 3.03
C SER A 104 5.15 7.69 1.72
N LEU A 105 4.53 7.99 0.57
CA LEU A 105 5.21 7.94 -0.73
C LEU A 105 6.35 8.96 -0.81
N ARG A 106 6.15 10.18 -0.28
CA ARG A 106 7.18 11.22 -0.21
C ARG A 106 8.37 10.77 0.64
N GLN A 107 8.12 10.08 1.75
CA GLN A 107 9.18 9.54 2.61
C GLN A 107 10.06 8.51 1.89
N VAL A 108 9.46 7.63 1.09
CA VAL A 108 10.18 6.57 0.37
C VAL A 108 10.91 7.11 -0.87
N THR A 109 10.30 8.05 -1.59
CA THR A 109 10.82 8.54 -2.89
C THR A 109 11.61 9.84 -2.79
N GLY A 110 11.50 10.58 -1.69
CA GLY A 110 12.11 11.89 -1.49
C GLY A 110 11.44 13.04 -2.25
N ASN A 111 10.45 12.77 -3.10
CA ASN A 111 9.81 13.77 -3.97
C ASN A 111 8.32 13.91 -3.65
N TYR A 112 7.80 15.12 -3.84
CA TYR A 112 6.37 15.39 -3.79
C TYR A 112 5.75 15.24 -5.18
N TYR A 113 4.73 14.39 -5.29
CA TYR A 113 3.99 14.18 -6.53
C TYR A 113 2.62 14.84 -6.43
N PRO A 114 2.36 15.95 -7.15
CA PRO A 114 1.05 16.61 -7.12
C PRO A 114 -0.05 15.79 -7.80
N GLN A 115 0.34 14.91 -8.75
CA GLN A 115 -0.57 14.02 -9.46
C GLN A 115 0.15 12.69 -9.71
N LEU A 116 -0.59 11.57 -9.55
CA LEU A 116 -0.12 10.22 -9.83
C LEU A 116 -0.98 9.61 -10.94
N SER A 117 -0.38 8.75 -11.76
CA SER A 117 -1.10 8.09 -12.84
C SER A 117 -2.01 7.01 -12.25
N SER A 118 -3.32 7.13 -12.43
CA SER A 118 -4.27 6.15 -11.91
C SER A 118 -4.11 4.78 -12.60
N LEU A 119 -4.62 3.73 -11.95
CA LEU A 119 -4.66 2.39 -12.53
C LEU A 119 -5.67 2.37 -13.69
N ASN A 120 -5.28 1.80 -14.83
CA ASN A 120 -6.21 1.54 -15.93
C ASN A 120 -7.08 0.33 -15.59
N VAL A 121 -8.27 0.59 -15.05
CA VAL A 121 -9.24 -0.44 -14.66
C VAL A 121 -9.89 -1.14 -15.86
N ASP A 122 -10.01 -0.48 -17.02
CA ASP A 122 -10.64 -1.05 -18.22
C ASP A 122 -9.75 -2.10 -18.91
N GLY A 123 -8.43 -1.94 -18.78
CA GLY A 123 -7.43 -2.84 -19.35
C GLY A 123 -6.89 -3.90 -18.37
N PHE A 124 -7.31 -3.87 -17.12
CA PHE A 124 -6.75 -4.73 -16.07
C PHE A 124 -7.12 -6.21 -16.28
N LYS A 125 -6.11 -7.08 -16.27
CA LYS A 125 -6.28 -8.54 -16.37
C LYS A 125 -5.45 -9.21 -15.30
N THR A 126 -6.04 -10.18 -14.61
CA THR A 126 -5.31 -11.02 -13.67
C THR A 126 -4.66 -12.19 -14.40
N ASN A 127 -3.39 -12.44 -14.11
CA ASN A 127 -2.68 -13.64 -14.53
C ASN A 127 -2.66 -14.64 -13.38
N LYS A 128 -2.86 -15.93 -13.70
CA LYS A 128 -2.74 -16.99 -12.68
C LYS A 128 -1.27 -17.07 -12.25
N PRO A 129 -0.98 -17.11 -10.94
CA PRO A 129 0.38 -17.28 -10.48
C PRO A 129 0.93 -18.64 -10.92
N GLU A 130 2.25 -18.72 -11.04
CA GLU A 130 2.95 -19.99 -11.26
C GLU A 130 2.68 -20.98 -10.12
N THR A 131 2.95 -22.26 -10.36
CA THR A 131 2.73 -23.29 -9.33
C THR A 131 3.63 -23.05 -8.12
N VAL A 132 3.11 -23.33 -6.91
CA VAL A 132 3.86 -23.16 -5.66
C VAL A 132 5.21 -23.88 -5.71
N ASN A 133 5.27 -25.08 -6.29
CA ASN A 133 6.52 -25.84 -6.44
C ASN A 133 7.54 -25.14 -7.36
N ALA A 134 7.09 -24.47 -8.42
CA ALA A 134 7.97 -23.68 -9.28
C ALA A 134 8.52 -22.45 -8.54
N LEU A 135 7.66 -21.76 -7.79
CA LEU A 135 8.05 -20.60 -6.97
C LEU A 135 9.02 -20.99 -5.84
N LEU A 136 8.80 -22.12 -5.17
CA LEU A 136 9.71 -22.64 -4.14
C LEU A 136 11.06 -23.05 -4.72
N LYS A 137 11.08 -23.63 -5.93
CA LYS A 137 12.32 -23.98 -6.62
C LYS A 137 13.11 -22.75 -7.05
N GLU A 138 12.42 -21.70 -7.51
CA GLU A 138 13.04 -20.42 -7.85
C GLU A 138 13.53 -19.68 -6.60
N ALA A 139 12.78 -19.78 -5.48
CA ALA A 139 13.16 -19.22 -4.19
C ALA A 139 14.32 -19.96 -3.50
N GLY A 140 14.49 -21.25 -3.78
CA GLY A 140 15.61 -22.06 -3.29
C GLY A 140 16.93 -21.82 -4.02
N LYS A 141 16.94 -21.10 -5.14
CA LYS A 141 18.19 -20.56 -5.72
C LYS A 141 18.72 -19.47 -4.78
N PRO A 142 20.05 -19.22 -4.72
CA PRO A 142 20.59 -18.19 -3.84
C PRO A 142 20.04 -16.81 -4.21
N GLN A 143 18.96 -16.44 -3.54
CA GLN A 143 18.50 -15.06 -3.40
C GLN A 143 19.42 -14.37 -2.39
N PRO A 144 19.62 -13.05 -2.47
CA PRO A 144 20.50 -12.32 -1.54
C PRO A 144 20.23 -12.70 -0.07
N LEU A 145 18.95 -12.82 0.32
CA LEU A 145 18.54 -13.20 1.67
C LEU A 145 19.06 -14.58 2.15
N ALA A 146 19.25 -15.56 1.26
CA ALA A 146 19.70 -16.91 1.61
C ALA A 146 21.23 -17.02 1.79
N ALA A 147 22.00 -16.12 1.15
CA ALA A 147 23.46 -16.13 1.21
C ALA A 147 24.03 -15.59 2.53
N ALA A 148 23.29 -14.74 3.24
CA ALA A 148 23.71 -14.16 4.52
C ALA A 148 23.55 -15.13 5.72
N GLY A 149 22.74 -16.20 5.58
CA GLY A 149 22.32 -17.07 6.69
C GLY A 149 23.07 -18.41 6.82
N SER A 150 24.06 -18.71 5.98
CA SER A 150 24.78 -19.99 6.04
C SER A 150 26.10 -19.86 6.82
N PRO A 151 26.20 -20.36 8.07
CA PRO A 151 27.50 -20.56 8.69
C PRO A 151 28.22 -21.67 7.92
N GLU A 152 29.37 -21.37 7.33
CA GLU A 152 30.27 -22.38 6.78
C GLU A 152 30.51 -23.48 7.83
N PRO A 153 30.43 -24.78 7.49
CA PRO A 153 30.92 -25.82 8.36
C PRO A 153 32.43 -25.59 8.54
N GLY A 154 32.85 -25.39 9.79
CA GLY A 154 34.26 -25.23 10.12
C GLY A 154 35.09 -26.39 9.55
N PRO A 155 36.35 -26.13 9.15
CA PRO A 155 37.20 -27.18 8.61
C PRO A 155 37.40 -28.23 9.69
N GLY A 156 36.97 -29.46 9.41
CA GLY A 156 37.23 -30.60 10.26
C GLY A 156 38.73 -30.79 10.47
N ALA A 157 39.11 -30.88 11.73
CA ALA A 157 40.33 -31.51 12.23
C ALA A 157 40.02 -32.07 13.61
#